data_AF-A0A202B322-F1
#
_entry.id   AF-A0A202B322-F1
#
_cell.length_a   1.000
_cell.length_b   1.000
_cell.length_c   1.000
_cell.angle_alpha   90.00
_cell.angle_beta   90.00
_cell.angle_gamma   90.00
#
_symmetry.space_group_name_H-M   'P 1'
#
loop_
_entity.id
_entity.type
_entity.pdbx_description
1 polymer ?
#
loop_
_entity_poly.entity_id
_entity_poly.type
_entity_poly.pdbx_seq_one_letter_code
_entity_poly.pdbx_strand_id
1 'polypeptide(L)'
;MKYLLLSIAALPLSANAETVQSCRLSAQNTITISRDKKIADTYLYFIESNHNKRELIFSTEEESRGSDVQIVCAGKKQKAIIVSGEFTSNYIKGLAINEHGRIDFSEKVRPAIAYTKTSEMMIIFRTDKKWDSNNIYTVYKLTGNEKQSDESFGTDTKPSQHGYEVTILNR
;
A
#
# COMPACT_ATOMS: atom_id res chain seq x y z
N MET A 1 -23.83 -3.93 -57.73
CA MET A 1 -23.94 -3.71 -56.28
C MET A 1 -22.59 -3.99 -55.65
N LYS A 2 -21.95 -2.97 -55.05
CA LYS A 2 -20.59 -3.05 -54.50
C LYS A 2 -20.71 -2.95 -52.98
N TYR A 3 -20.53 -4.07 -52.27
CA TYR A 3 -20.59 -4.11 -50.82
C TYR A 3 -19.26 -3.59 -50.26
N LEU A 4 -19.31 -2.44 -49.59
CA LEU A 4 -18.18 -1.87 -48.85
C LEU A 4 -18.18 -2.48 -47.44
N LEU A 5 -17.32 -3.47 -47.21
CA LEU A 5 -17.05 -4.01 -45.87
C LEU A 5 -16.16 -2.99 -45.12
N LEU A 6 -16.76 -2.23 -44.20
CA LEU A 6 -16.00 -1.41 -43.25
C LEU A 6 -15.49 -2.32 -42.12
N SER A 7 -14.25 -2.77 -42.22
CA SER A 7 -13.56 -3.40 -41.09
C SER A 7 -13.21 -2.33 -40.06
N ILE A 8 -13.97 -2.26 -38.97
CA ILE A 8 -13.59 -1.48 -37.79
C ILE A 8 -12.43 -2.23 -37.13
N ALA A 9 -11.21 -1.75 -37.37
CA ALA A 9 -10.05 -2.16 -36.61
C ALA A 9 -10.23 -1.67 -35.17
N ALA A 10 -10.61 -2.58 -34.28
CA ALA A 10 -10.56 -2.35 -32.85
C ALA A 10 -9.08 -2.20 -32.45
N LEU A 11 -8.60 -0.96 -32.38
CA LEU A 11 -7.31 -0.67 -31.76
C LEU A 11 -7.42 -1.14 -30.30
N PRO A 12 -6.56 -2.08 -29.84
CA PRO A 12 -6.53 -2.42 -28.44
C PRO A 12 -6.09 -1.14 -27.73
N LEU A 13 -6.99 -0.56 -26.93
CA LEU A 13 -6.57 0.43 -25.95
C LEU A 13 -5.63 -0.30 -25.00
N SER A 14 -4.33 -0.23 -25.28
CA SER A 14 -3.31 -0.53 -24.31
C SER A 14 -3.55 0.46 -23.18
N ALA A 15 -4.21 0.00 -22.12
CA ALA A 15 -4.22 0.70 -20.84
C ALA A 15 -2.74 0.86 -20.47
N ASN A 16 -2.21 2.06 -20.69
CA ASN A 16 -0.81 2.37 -20.41
C ASN A 16 -0.72 2.42 -18.88
N ALA A 17 -0.41 1.28 -18.27
CA ALA A 17 -0.14 1.18 -16.86
C ALA A 17 1.17 1.91 -16.57
N GLU A 18 1.10 2.99 -15.80
CA GLU A 18 2.26 3.72 -15.32
C GLU A 18 2.80 3.04 -14.07
N THR A 19 4.07 2.63 -14.09
CA THR A 19 4.77 2.22 -12.86
C THR A 19 4.96 3.44 -11.96
N VAL A 20 4.40 3.39 -10.76
CA VAL A 20 4.49 4.48 -9.78
C VAL A 20 5.71 4.28 -8.88
N GLN A 21 5.92 3.05 -8.39
CA GLN A 21 7.03 2.73 -7.51
C GLN A 21 7.36 1.24 -7.58
N SER A 22 8.66 0.92 -7.54
CA SER A 22 9.13 -0.45 -7.33
C SER A 22 10.02 -0.51 -6.10
N CYS A 23 9.80 -1.50 -5.24
CA CYS A 23 10.55 -1.75 -4.02
C CYS A 23 11.06 -3.19 -4.03
N ARG A 24 12.39 -3.35 -4.13
CA ARG A 24 13.04 -4.65 -4.00
C ARG A 24 13.09 -5.05 -2.53
N LEU A 25 12.17 -5.90 -2.07
CA LEU A 25 12.07 -6.37 -0.69
C LEU A 25 13.24 -7.30 -0.30
N SER A 26 13.72 -8.11 -1.26
CA SER A 26 14.94 -8.93 -1.10
C SER A 26 15.64 -9.22 -2.43
N ALA A 27 16.62 -10.13 -2.41
CA ALA A 27 17.28 -10.55 -3.63
C ALA A 27 16.30 -11.15 -4.66
N GLN A 28 15.26 -11.85 -4.22
CA GLN A 28 14.31 -12.57 -5.09
C GLN A 28 12.90 -11.98 -5.08
N ASN A 29 12.62 -10.97 -4.28
CA ASN A 29 11.29 -10.37 -4.17
C ASN A 29 11.32 -8.87 -4.46
N THR A 30 10.60 -8.45 -5.50
CA THR A 30 10.35 -7.04 -5.84
C THR A 30 8.85 -6.82 -5.98
N ILE A 31 8.33 -5.82 -5.27
CA ILE A 31 6.96 -5.36 -5.43
C ILE A 31 6.94 -4.11 -6.28
N THR A 32 6.08 -4.10 -7.29
CA THR A 32 5.81 -2.95 -8.14
C THR A 32 4.37 -2.50 -7.94
N ILE A 33 4.20 -1.21 -7.69
CA ILE A 33 2.90 -0.55 -7.71
C ILE A 33 2.78 0.21 -9.01
N SER A 34 1.69 -0.04 -9.72
CA SER A 34 1.34 0.64 -10.96
C SER A 34 -0.06 1.23 -10.86
N ARG A 35 -0.37 2.15 -11.75
CA ARG A 35 -1.71 2.72 -11.88
C ARG A 35 -2.11 2.84 -13.34
N ASP A 36 -3.40 2.71 -13.62
CA ASP A 36 -3.94 2.97 -14.96
C ASP A 36 -4.13 4.46 -15.23
N LYS A 37 -4.68 4.80 -16.40
CA LYS A 37 -5.04 6.19 -16.73
C LYS A 37 -6.01 6.77 -15.70
N LYS A 38 -5.88 8.08 -15.47
CA LYS A 38 -6.72 8.84 -14.55
C LYS A 38 -8.21 8.74 -14.95
N ILE A 39 -9.08 8.47 -13.98
CA ILE A 39 -10.54 8.46 -14.12
C ILE A 39 -11.10 9.55 -13.20
N ALA A 40 -11.48 10.69 -13.78
CA ALA A 40 -11.73 11.94 -13.06
C ALA A 40 -10.50 12.36 -12.22
N ASP A 41 -10.61 12.38 -10.88
CA ASP A 41 -9.53 12.77 -9.97
C ASP A 41 -8.79 11.61 -9.29
N THR A 42 -9.04 10.39 -9.75
CA THR A 42 -8.50 9.17 -9.14
C THR A 42 -7.81 8.30 -10.16
N TYR A 43 -7.05 7.32 -9.68
CA TYR A 43 -6.42 6.29 -10.49
C TYR A 43 -6.80 4.92 -9.95
N LEU A 44 -6.86 3.91 -10.82
CA LEU A 44 -6.98 2.51 -10.41
C LEU A 44 -5.58 1.95 -10.16
N TYR A 45 -5.32 1.49 -8.94
CA TYR A 45 -4.01 1.02 -8.50
C TYR A 45 -3.90 -0.50 -8.47
N PHE A 46 -2.70 -0.97 -8.76
CA PHE A 46 -2.39 -2.38 -8.89
C PHE A 46 -1.05 -2.72 -8.26
N ILE A 47 -0.94 -3.96 -7.83
CA ILE A 47 0.26 -4.56 -7.27
C ILE A 47 0.74 -5.71 -8.15
N GLU A 48 2.05 -5.85 -8.23
CA GLU A 48 2.74 -6.92 -8.94
C GLU A 48 3.94 -7.37 -8.11
N SER A 49 4.12 -8.67 -7.92
CA SER A 49 5.32 -9.26 -7.30
C SER A 49 6.15 -9.96 -8.37
N ASN A 50 7.46 -9.68 -8.44
CA ASN A 50 8.41 -10.40 -9.30
C ASN A 50 8.04 -10.51 -10.77
N HIS A 51 7.43 -9.46 -11.32
CA HIS A 51 6.95 -9.44 -12.71
C HIS A 51 5.86 -10.50 -13.01
N ASN A 52 5.14 -10.95 -11.99
CA ASN A 52 4.00 -11.85 -12.14
C ASN A 52 2.77 -11.09 -12.67
N LYS A 53 1.61 -11.76 -12.69
CA LYS A 53 0.36 -11.13 -13.05
C LYS A 53 0.09 -9.91 -12.15
N ARG A 54 -0.23 -8.79 -12.78
CA ARG A 54 -0.74 -7.58 -12.13
C ARG A 54 -2.11 -7.86 -11.50
N GLU A 55 -2.26 -7.49 -10.24
CA GLU A 55 -3.49 -7.66 -9.46
C GLU A 55 -3.95 -6.31 -8.90
N LEU A 56 -5.24 -6.19 -8.61
CA LEU A 56 -5.78 -5.01 -7.93
C LEU A 56 -5.11 -4.86 -6.55
N ILE A 57 -4.81 -3.62 -6.15
CA ILE A 57 -4.13 -3.39 -4.86
C ILE A 57 -5.02 -3.77 -3.67
N PHE A 58 -6.34 -3.69 -3.84
CA PHE A 58 -7.37 -4.20 -2.93
C PHE A 58 -8.35 -5.13 -3.67
N SER A 59 -9.29 -5.72 -2.96
CA SER A 59 -10.12 -6.83 -3.46
C SER A 59 -11.01 -6.48 -4.65
N THR A 60 -11.39 -5.21 -4.80
CA THR A 60 -12.26 -4.74 -5.89
C THR A 60 -11.66 -3.53 -6.61
N GLU A 61 -12.17 -3.25 -7.81
CA GLU A 61 -11.78 -2.04 -8.55
C GLU A 61 -12.16 -0.77 -7.78
N GLU A 62 -13.32 -0.76 -7.13
CA GLU A 62 -13.78 0.35 -6.31
C GLU A 62 -12.84 0.62 -5.14
N GLU A 63 -12.45 -0.42 -4.41
CA GLU A 63 -11.50 -0.29 -3.30
C GLU A 63 -10.10 0.08 -3.77
N SER A 64 -9.74 -0.24 -5.02
CA SER A 64 -8.43 0.05 -5.61
C SER A 64 -8.35 1.40 -6.30
N ARG A 65 -9.48 2.12 -6.39
CA ARG A 65 -9.55 3.46 -6.97
C ARG A 65 -9.24 4.50 -5.90
N GLY A 66 -8.17 5.28 -6.10
CA GLY A 66 -7.74 6.25 -5.10
C GLY A 66 -7.18 7.56 -5.61
N SER A 67 -7.21 8.56 -4.73
CA SER A 67 -6.58 9.88 -4.85
C SER A 67 -5.52 10.07 -3.74
N ASP A 68 -4.65 11.05 -3.94
CA ASP A 68 -3.59 11.43 -2.97
C ASP A 68 -2.79 10.21 -2.45
N VAL A 69 -2.42 9.30 -3.35
CA VAL A 69 -1.71 8.07 -2.98
C VAL A 69 -0.22 8.35 -2.83
N GLN A 70 0.31 8.00 -1.66
CA GLN A 70 1.73 8.03 -1.33
C GLN A 70 2.28 6.61 -1.22
N ILE A 71 3.47 6.39 -1.78
CA ILE A 71 4.13 5.09 -1.79
C ILE A 71 5.57 5.26 -1.33
N VAL A 72 5.99 4.47 -0.35
CA VAL A 72 7.33 4.55 0.25
C VAL A 72 7.95 3.17 0.36
N CYS A 73 9.20 3.02 -0.09
CA CYS A 73 10.04 1.89 0.31
C CYS A 73 10.69 2.21 1.66
N ALA A 74 10.33 1.48 2.71
CA ALA A 74 10.86 1.62 4.06
C ALA A 74 11.99 0.63 4.33
N GLY A 75 12.98 1.05 5.12
CA GLY A 75 14.13 0.24 5.52
C GLY A 75 15.24 0.12 4.47
N LYS A 76 16.47 -0.13 4.93
CA LYS A 76 17.68 -0.31 4.10
C LYS A 76 18.01 -1.80 3.94
N LYS A 77 18.05 -2.57 5.03
CA LYS A 77 18.35 -4.02 4.98
C LYS A 77 17.05 -4.82 5.00
N GLN A 78 16.17 -4.50 5.95
CA GLN A 78 14.84 -5.09 6.06
C GLN A 78 13.81 -4.16 5.41
N LYS A 79 13.36 -4.53 4.22
CA LYS A 79 12.58 -3.64 3.37
C LYS A 79 11.09 -3.95 3.40
N ALA A 80 10.29 -2.89 3.36
CA ALA A 80 8.85 -2.96 3.15
C ALA A 80 8.43 -1.91 2.11
N ILE A 81 7.32 -2.15 1.43
CA ILE A 81 6.62 -1.13 0.65
C ILE A 81 5.36 -0.73 1.40
N ILE A 82 5.09 0.57 1.50
CA ILE A 82 3.94 1.13 2.20
C ILE A 82 3.18 2.01 1.23
N VAL A 83 1.89 1.79 1.12
CA VAL A 83 0.97 2.56 0.28
C VAL A 83 -0.10 3.16 1.18
N SER A 84 -0.39 4.45 1.04
CA SER A 84 -1.48 5.11 1.76
C SER A 84 -2.14 6.18 0.90
N GLY A 85 -3.46 6.27 0.93
CA GLY A 85 -4.19 7.30 0.19
C GLY A 85 -5.68 7.27 0.47
N GLU A 86 -6.40 8.07 -0.29
CA GLU A 86 -7.86 8.12 -0.23
C GLU A 86 -8.44 7.09 -1.19
N PHE A 87 -8.65 5.87 -0.71
CA PHE A 87 -9.23 4.77 -1.49
C PHE A 87 -10.68 4.51 -1.05
N THR A 88 -11.64 5.18 -1.71
CA THR A 88 -13.12 5.02 -1.55
C THR A 88 -13.61 4.79 -0.11
N SER A 89 -12.87 5.33 0.87
CA SER A 89 -13.06 5.14 2.30
C SER A 89 -13.20 6.50 2.95
N ASN A 90 -13.94 6.57 4.06
CA ASN A 90 -14.04 7.77 4.89
C ASN A 90 -12.77 8.04 5.72
N TYR A 91 -11.68 7.34 5.42
CA TYR A 91 -10.41 7.27 6.13
C TYR A 91 -9.26 7.13 5.11
N ILE A 92 -8.04 7.47 5.53
CA ILE A 92 -6.84 7.09 4.79
C ILE A 92 -6.72 5.57 4.87
N LYS A 93 -6.88 4.91 3.73
CA LYS A 93 -6.74 3.46 3.57
C LYS A 93 -5.39 3.16 2.95
N GLY A 94 -4.82 2.02 3.29
CA GLY A 94 -3.51 1.66 2.78
C GLY A 94 -3.09 0.26 3.14
N LEU A 95 -1.88 -0.06 2.74
CA LEU A 95 -1.24 -1.33 3.01
C LEU A 95 0.26 -1.16 3.27
N ALA A 96 0.86 -2.15 3.91
CA ALA A 96 2.30 -2.34 3.97
C ALA A 96 2.63 -3.80 3.66
N ILE A 97 3.68 -4.06 2.89
CA ILE A 97 4.09 -5.40 2.49
C ILE A 97 5.59 -5.56 2.72
N ASN A 98 5.96 -6.65 3.40
CA ASN A 98 7.33 -7.15 3.44
C ASN A 98 7.35 -8.56 2.83
N GLU A 99 8.48 -9.27 2.94
CA GLU A 99 8.60 -10.63 2.40
C GLU A 99 7.69 -11.67 3.06
N HIS A 100 7.25 -11.41 4.28
CA HIS A 100 6.56 -12.39 5.12
C HIS A 100 5.06 -12.15 5.17
N GLY A 101 4.58 -11.00 4.71
CA GLY A 101 3.16 -10.73 4.66
C GLY A 101 2.79 -9.29 4.37
N ARG A 102 1.51 -9.02 4.61
CA ARG A 102 0.82 -7.78 4.30
C ARG A 102 0.08 -7.29 5.55
N ILE A 103 0.11 -5.99 5.78
CA ILE A 103 -0.76 -5.27 6.71
C ILE A 103 -1.67 -4.39 5.87
N ASP A 104 -2.99 -4.52 6.00
CA ASP A 104 -3.97 -3.53 5.56
C ASP A 104 -4.39 -2.66 6.74
N PHE A 105 -4.58 -1.36 6.50
CA PHE A 105 -4.96 -0.41 7.53
C PHE A 105 -5.95 0.64 7.00
N SER A 106 -6.70 1.26 7.91
CA SER A 106 -7.62 2.35 7.61
C SER A 106 -7.72 3.30 8.80
N GLU A 107 -7.14 4.49 8.67
CA GLU A 107 -6.97 5.44 9.78
C GLU A 107 -7.33 6.87 9.36
N LYS A 108 -7.66 7.74 10.31
CA LYS A 108 -7.97 9.16 10.02
C LYS A 108 -6.74 10.00 9.67
N VAL A 109 -5.54 9.47 9.90
CA VAL A 109 -4.25 10.13 9.63
C VAL A 109 -3.34 9.23 8.82
N ARG A 110 -2.34 9.80 8.15
CA ARG A 110 -1.32 9.03 7.43
C ARG A 110 -0.41 8.25 8.38
N PRO A 111 0.14 7.11 7.94
CA PRO A 111 1.13 6.38 8.73
C PRO A 111 2.36 7.27 8.94
N ALA A 112 2.78 7.43 10.19
CA ALA A 112 3.85 8.36 10.55
C ALA A 112 5.22 7.69 10.52
N ILE A 113 5.28 6.41 10.92
CA ILE A 113 6.51 5.67 11.11
C ILE A 113 6.30 4.21 10.69
N ALA A 114 7.31 3.64 10.05
CA ALA A 114 7.42 2.20 9.85
C ALA A 114 8.62 1.66 10.59
N TYR A 115 8.39 0.58 11.33
CA TYR A 115 9.45 -0.24 11.90
C TYR A 115 9.52 -1.55 11.11
N THR A 116 10.70 -1.88 10.57
CA THR A 116 10.90 -3.08 9.76
C THR A 116 11.99 -3.97 10.36
N LYS A 117 11.72 -5.27 10.40
CA LYS A 117 12.63 -6.34 10.82
C LYS A 117 12.38 -7.55 9.90
N THR A 118 13.28 -8.53 9.87
CA THR A 118 13.24 -9.64 8.90
C THR A 118 11.85 -10.22 8.72
N SER A 119 11.22 -10.70 9.79
CA SER A 119 9.90 -11.32 9.78
C SER A 119 8.84 -10.51 10.53
N GLU A 120 9.09 -9.24 10.82
CA GLU A 120 8.17 -8.41 11.58
C GLU A 120 8.12 -7.00 11.00
N MET A 121 6.95 -6.39 11.00
CA MET A 121 6.85 -4.96 10.73
C MET A 121 5.75 -4.32 11.57
N MET A 122 5.92 -3.03 11.88
CA MET A 122 4.89 -2.21 12.47
C MET A 122 4.67 -0.95 11.64
N ILE A 123 3.39 -0.61 11.44
CA ILE A 123 2.96 0.66 10.88
C ILE A 123 2.33 1.46 12.01
N ILE A 124 2.91 2.61 12.31
CA ILE A 124 2.58 3.42 13.48
C ILE A 124 1.96 4.73 13.02
N PHE A 125 0.75 4.97 13.48
CA PHE A 125 0.01 6.19 13.29
C PHE A 125 0.14 7.03 14.56
N ARG A 126 0.38 8.33 14.40
CA ARG A 126 0.41 9.27 15.52
C ARG A 126 -0.94 9.98 15.55
N THR A 127 -1.83 9.49 16.41
CA THR A 127 -3.20 10.00 16.56
C THR A 127 -3.27 11.14 17.59
N ASP A 128 -2.30 11.25 18.50
CA ASP A 128 -2.25 12.27 19.56
C ASP A 128 -3.58 12.37 20.35
N LYS A 129 -4.24 11.23 20.62
CA LYS A 129 -5.55 11.13 21.29
C LYS A 129 -6.69 11.86 20.56
N LYS A 130 -6.61 11.93 19.23
CA LYS A 130 -7.64 12.48 18.33
C LYS A 130 -8.29 11.36 17.53
N TRP A 131 -9.38 11.70 16.84
CA TRP A 131 -9.95 10.85 15.79
C TRP A 131 -10.32 9.45 16.29
N ASP A 132 -11.14 9.41 17.34
CA ASP A 132 -11.64 8.19 18.00
C ASP A 132 -10.56 7.32 18.70
N SER A 133 -9.29 7.76 18.69
CA SER A 133 -8.22 7.12 19.44
C SER A 133 -8.13 7.67 20.86
N ASN A 134 -8.12 6.78 21.86
CA ASN A 134 -7.81 7.13 23.26
C ASN A 134 -6.31 7.22 23.54
N ASN A 135 -5.47 6.94 22.54
CA ASN A 135 -4.03 6.80 22.68
C ASN A 135 -3.25 7.78 21.79
N ILE A 136 -1.97 7.98 22.10
CA ILE A 136 -1.08 8.81 21.26
C ILE A 136 -0.74 8.10 19.95
N TYR A 137 -0.65 6.77 19.98
CA TYR A 137 -0.31 5.94 18.83
C TYR A 137 -1.34 4.85 18.61
N THR A 138 -1.67 4.61 17.34
CA THR A 138 -2.32 3.38 16.86
C THR A 138 -1.29 2.57 16.08
N VAL A 139 -1.18 1.27 16.37
CA VAL A 139 -0.13 0.40 15.82
C VAL A 139 -0.76 -0.81 15.16
N TYR A 140 -0.40 -1.02 13.90
CA TYR A 140 -0.64 -2.27 13.18
C TYR A 140 0.66 -3.06 13.17
N LYS A 141 0.59 -4.35 13.46
CA LYS A 141 1.79 -5.21 13.57
C LYS A 141 1.60 -6.50 12.79
N LEU A 142 2.66 -6.89 12.09
CA LEU A 142 2.83 -8.21 11.50
C LEU A 142 3.97 -8.92 12.21
N THR A 143 3.74 -10.16 12.63
CA THR A 143 4.74 -11.04 13.25
C THR A 143 4.75 -12.40 12.57
N GLY A 144 5.90 -12.80 12.03
CA GLY A 144 6.09 -14.12 11.43
C GLY A 144 5.23 -14.35 10.19
N ASN A 145 4.91 -15.64 9.96
CA ASN A 145 4.05 -16.09 8.85
C ASN A 145 2.56 -16.10 9.22
N GLU A 146 2.19 -15.50 10.36
CA GLU A 146 0.79 -15.38 10.74
C GLU A 146 0.13 -14.35 9.83
N LYS A 147 -1.08 -14.68 9.34
CA LYS A 147 -1.93 -13.66 8.71
C LYS A 147 -2.06 -12.52 9.70
N GLN A 148 -1.97 -11.28 9.21
CA GLN A 148 -2.26 -10.09 9.99
C GLN A 148 -3.48 -10.35 10.89
N SER A 149 -3.34 -10.12 12.20
CA SER A 149 -4.51 -9.93 13.03
C SER A 149 -5.16 -8.62 12.60
N ASP A 150 -6.44 -8.64 12.26
CA ASP A 150 -7.21 -7.42 11.92
C ASP A 150 -7.19 -6.36 13.05
N GLU A 151 -6.69 -6.74 14.23
CA GLU A 151 -6.59 -5.89 15.40
C GLU A 151 -5.31 -5.04 15.38
N SER A 152 -5.51 -3.73 15.23
CA SER A 152 -4.56 -2.73 15.71
C SER A 152 -4.62 -2.61 17.23
N PHE A 153 -3.59 -2.03 17.85
CA PHE A 153 -3.63 -1.69 19.26
C PHE A 153 -3.21 -0.24 19.50
N GLY A 154 -3.81 0.37 20.53
CA GLY A 154 -3.48 1.72 20.98
C GLY A 154 -2.41 1.73 22.08
N THR A 155 -1.53 2.71 22.08
CA THR A 155 -0.56 2.95 23.17
C THR A 155 -0.18 4.42 23.31
N ASP A 156 0.05 4.87 24.54
CA ASP A 156 0.57 6.23 24.81
C ASP A 156 2.10 6.29 24.72
N THR A 157 2.77 5.14 24.74
CA THR A 157 4.23 5.06 24.65
C THR A 157 4.63 4.67 23.24
N LYS A 158 5.56 5.43 22.64
CA LYS A 158 6.11 5.10 21.33
C LYS A 158 6.67 3.66 21.36
N PRO A 159 6.26 2.77 20.43
CA PRO A 159 6.77 1.41 20.39
C PRO A 159 8.31 1.35 20.40
N SER A 160 8.85 0.34 21.08
CA SER A 160 10.29 0.12 21.17
C SER A 160 10.89 -0.15 19.79
N GLN A 161 12.06 0.44 19.53
CA GLN A 161 12.79 0.31 18.27
C GLN A 161 13.75 -0.89 18.26
N HIS A 162 13.86 -1.63 19.37
CA HIS A 162 14.89 -2.65 19.53
C HIS A 162 14.82 -3.72 18.43
N GLY A 163 15.89 -3.82 17.63
CA GLY A 163 15.98 -4.77 16.52
C GLY A 163 15.20 -4.40 15.26
N TYR A 164 14.54 -3.23 15.22
CA TYR A 164 13.87 -2.72 14.03
C TYR A 164 14.70 -1.63 13.34
N GLU A 165 14.64 -1.61 12.02
CA GLU A 165 14.97 -0.43 11.23
C GLU A 165 13.79 0.54 11.25
N VAL A 166 14.08 1.83 11.44
CA VAL A 166 13.05 2.85 11.58
C VAL A 166 13.04 3.75 10.35
N THR A 167 11.87 3.88 9.73
CA THR A 167 11.62 4.82 8.63
C THR A 167 10.57 5.83 9.07
N ILE A 168 10.91 7.12 9.03
CA ILE A 168 9.93 8.20 9.19
C ILE A 168 9.24 8.41 7.84
N LEU A 169 7.92 8.29 7.82
CA LEU A 169 7.11 8.31 6.60
C LEU A 169 6.53 9.70 6.32
N ASN A 170 6.30 10.49 7.38
CA ASN A 170 5.84 11.86 7.26
C ASN A 170 6.99 12.78 6.83
N ARG A 171 6.90 13.30 5.61
CA ARG A 171 7.45 14.60 5.21
C ARG A 171 6.33 15.45 4.62
#